data_AF-A0A258NRL2-F1
#
_entry.id   AF-A0A258NRL2-F1
#
_cell.length_a   1.000
_cell.length_b   1.000
_cell.length_c   1.000
_cell.angle_alpha   90.00
_cell.angle_beta   90.00
_cell.angle_gamma   90.00
#
_symmetry.space_group_name_H-M   'P 1'
#
loop_
_entity.id
_entity.type
_entity.pdbx_description
1 polymer ?
#
loop_
_entity_poly.entity_id
_entity_poly.type
_entity_poly.pdbx_seq_one_letter_code
_entity_poly.pdbx_strand_id
1 'polypeptide(L)' 'MKIQSLPLMRTCKQAAALLVAREDRALRLSDTVALRLHLLACKACPQFENQLITMRLAMGRWRNYAGEATSPDTQNLKPD' A
#
# COMPACT_ATOMS: atom_id res chain seq x y z
N MET A 1 -26.03 14.27 2.95
CA MET A 1 -26.30 13.29 1.87
C MET A 1 -25.67 11.94 2.28
N LYS A 2 -26.46 11.04 2.87
CA LYS A 2 -26.00 9.73 3.39
C LYS A 2 -26.53 8.64 2.48
N ILE A 3 -25.69 8.13 1.59
CA ILE A 3 -26.01 7.03 0.68
C ILE A 3 -25.53 5.75 1.36
N GLN A 4 -26.42 5.15 2.13
CA GLN A 4 -26.24 3.89 2.86
C GLN A 4 -27.30 2.91 2.36
N SER A 5 -27.01 2.09 1.34
CA SER A 5 -27.64 0.77 1.09
C SER A 5 -27.35 0.33 -0.34
N LEU A 6 -26.45 -0.63 -0.49
CA LEU A 6 -26.21 -1.60 -1.58
C LEU A 6 -24.80 -2.18 -1.38
N PRO A 7 -24.40 -3.31 -1.96
CA PRO A 7 -23.06 -3.92 -1.80
C PRO A 7 -21.85 -3.00 -2.16
N LEU A 8 -22.14 -1.79 -2.64
CA LEU A 8 -21.30 -0.59 -2.76
C LEU A 8 -21.14 0.22 -1.45
N MET A 9 -21.72 -0.22 -0.33
CA MET A 9 -21.80 0.44 1.00
C MET A 9 -20.47 0.54 1.74
N ARG A 10 -19.35 0.29 1.07
CA ARG A 10 -18.06 0.70 1.64
C ARG A 10 -17.99 2.21 1.54
N THR A 11 -18.00 2.88 2.68
CA THR A 11 -17.66 4.29 2.71
C THR A 11 -16.21 4.45 2.26
N CYS A 12 -15.81 5.63 1.78
CA CYS A 12 -14.41 5.89 1.42
C CYS A 12 -13.45 5.53 2.57
N LYS A 13 -13.87 5.70 3.83
CA LYS A 13 -13.13 5.27 5.03
C LYS A 13 -12.91 3.75 5.07
N GLN A 14 -13.94 2.96 4.80
CA GLN A 14 -13.82 1.50 4.77
C GLN A 14 -12.99 1.02 3.58
N ALA A 15 -13.12 1.65 2.42
CA ALA A 15 -12.28 1.36 1.25
C ALA A 15 -10.80 1.67 1.54
N ALA A 16 -10.51 2.82 2.17
CA ALA A 16 -9.17 3.19 2.60
C ALA A 16 -8.59 2.19 3.63
N ALA A 17 -9.39 1.77 4.61
CA ALA A 17 -8.99 0.75 5.58
C ALA A 17 -8.65 -0.59 4.90
N LEU A 18 -9.42 -1.00 3.88
CA LEU A 18 -9.12 -2.21 3.10
C LEU A 18 -7.87 -2.05 2.23
N LEU A 19 -7.64 -0.87 1.64
CA LEU A 19 -6.43 -0.58 0.87
C LEU A 19 -5.17 -0.68 1.74
N VAL A 20 -5.21 -0.12 2.95
CA VAL A 20 -4.11 -0.25 3.93
C VAL A 20 -3.98 -1.69 4.42
N ALA A 21 -5.09 -2.37 4.74
CA ALA A 21 -5.03 -3.77 5.16
C ALA A 21 -4.42 -4.68 4.07
N ARG A 22 -4.57 -4.34 2.79
CA ARG A 22 -3.99 -5.08 1.65
C ARG A 22 -2.47 -4.91 1.54
N GLU A 23 -1.92 -3.85 2.13
CA GLU A 23 -0.47 -3.67 2.26
C GLU A 23 0.12 -4.67 3.24
N ASP A 24 -0.57 -4.86 4.36
CA ASP A 24 -0.08 -5.65 5.50
C ASP A 24 -0.42 -7.14 5.35
N ARG A 25 -1.61 -7.46 4.83
CA ARG A 25 -2.11 -8.84 4.72
C ARG A 25 -2.92 -9.10 3.45
N ALA A 26 -3.01 -10.37 3.07
CA ALA A 26 -3.92 -10.79 2.01
C ALA A 26 -5.40 -10.53 2.42
N LEU A 27 -6.17 -9.92 1.53
CA LEU A 27 -7.61 -9.73 1.72
C LEU A 27 -8.39 -10.97 1.34
N ARG A 28 -9.58 -11.14 1.95
CA ARG A 28 -10.57 -12.12 1.49
C ARG A 28 -11.04 -11.73 0.08
N LEU A 29 -11.37 -12.72 -0.74
CA LEU A 29 -11.81 -12.50 -2.12
C LEU A 29 -13.05 -11.60 -2.20
N SER A 30 -13.99 -11.75 -1.26
CA SER A 30 -15.19 -10.91 -1.14
C SER A 30 -14.86 -9.43 -0.92
N ASP A 31 -13.90 -9.13 -0.05
CA ASP A 31 -13.49 -7.76 0.25
C ASP A 31 -12.74 -7.12 -0.93
N THR A 32 -12.00 -7.95 -1.68
CA THR A 32 -11.30 -7.52 -2.89
C THR A 32 -12.27 -7.09 -3.98
N VAL A 33 -13.34 -7.87 -4.22
CA VAL A 33 -14.37 -7.54 -5.20
C VAL A 33 -15.14 -6.28 -4.78
N ALA A 34 -15.54 -6.18 -3.52
CA ALA A 34 -16.22 -5.00 -2.99
C ALA A 34 -15.36 -3.73 -3.11
N LEU A 35 -14.05 -3.83 -2.82
CA LEU A 35 -13.11 -2.74 -2.96
C LEU A 35 -12.97 -2.30 -4.44
N ARG A 36 -12.82 -3.25 -5.36
CA ARG A 36 -12.73 -2.94 -6.81
C ARG A 36 -13.96 -2.21 -7.32
N LEU A 37 -15.16 -2.66 -6.94
CA LEU A 37 -16.40 -1.98 -7.31
C LEU A 37 -16.47 -0.55 -6.76
N HIS A 38 -16.00 -0.34 -5.53
CA HIS A 38 -15.95 1.00 -4.94
C HIS A 38 -14.96 1.93 -5.65
N LEU A 39 -13.77 1.43 -6.05
CA LEU A 39 -12.77 2.19 -6.80
C LEU A 39 -13.29 2.62 -8.18
N LEU A 40 -14.12 1.80 -8.84
CA LEU A 40 -14.76 2.16 -10.11
C LEU A 40 -15.87 3.22 -9.93
N ALA A 41 -16.56 3.21 -8.78
CA ALA A 41 -17.66 4.13 -8.50
C ALA A 41 -17.22 5.48 -7.91
N CYS A 42 -16.05 5.53 -7.25
CA CYS A 42 -15.56 6.71 -6.53
C CYS A 42 -14.29 7.28 -7.18
N LYS A 43 -14.24 8.60 -7.43
CA LYS A 43 -13.06 9.27 -8.01
C LYS A 43 -11.92 9.50 -7.03
N ALA A 44 -12.20 9.64 -5.74
CA ALA A 44 -11.19 9.97 -4.73
C ALA A 44 -10.38 8.76 -4.27
N CYS A 45 -11.02 7.60 -4.14
CA CYS A 45 -10.37 6.39 -3.62
C CYS A 45 -9.21 5.87 -4.50
N PRO A 46 -9.28 5.91 -5.84
CA PRO A 46 -8.13 5.61 -6.70
C PRO A 46 -6.93 6.54 -6.46
N GLN A 47 -7.16 7.82 -6.14
CA GLN A 47 -6.07 8.75 -5.83
C GLN A 47 -5.34 8.34 -4.54
N PHE A 48 -6.09 7.92 -3.52
CA PHE A 48 -5.50 7.40 -2.29
C PHE A 48 -4.72 6.10 -2.52
N GLU A 49 -5.20 5.19 -3.38
CA GLU A 49 -4.46 3.99 -3.77
C GLU A 49 -3.10 4.33 -4.40
N ASN A 50 -3.08 5.32 -5.30
CA ASN A 50 -1.82 5.79 -5.91
C ASN A 50 -0.84 6.37 -4.88
N GLN A 51 -1.34 7.08 -3.86
CA GLN A 51 -0.51 7.57 -2.76
C GLN A 51 0.12 6.41 -1.97
N LEU A 52 -0.66 5.39 -1.64
CA LEU A 52 -0.15 4.20 -0.96
C LEU A 52 0.90 3.46 -1.79
N ILE A 53 0.67 3.28 -3.09
CA ILE A 53 1.65 2.65 -4.01
C ILE A 53 2.95 3.46 -4.02
N THR A 54 2.86 4.80 -4.06
CA THR A 54 4.03 5.67 -4.03
C THR A 54 4.84 5.47 -2.74
N MET A 55 4.16 5.42 -1.58
CA MET A 55 4.81 5.14 -0.30
C MET A 55 5.49 3.77 -0.29
N ARG A 56 4.79 2.70 -0.74
CA ARG A 56 5.34 1.34 -0.84
C ARG A 56 6.60 1.31 -1.70
N LEU A 57 6.58 1.94 -2.87
CA LEU A 57 7.70 1.98 -3.80
C LEU A 57 8.90 2.74 -3.20
N ALA A 58 8.67 3.87 -2.53
CA ALA A 58 9.73 4.64 -1.88
C ALA A 58 10.41 3.83 -0.77
N MET A 59 9.63 3.17 0.10
CA MET A 59 10.17 2.30 1.15
C MET A 59 10.92 1.09 0.59
N GLY A 60 10.40 0.47 -0.47
CA GLY A 60 11.06 -0.63 -1.17
C GLY A 60 12.42 -0.21 -1.74
N ARG A 61 12.48 0.96 -2.39
CA ARG A 61 13.74 1.53 -2.89
C ARG A 61 14.74 1.79 -1.77
N TRP A 62 14.32 2.41 -0.67
CA TRP A 62 15.18 2.66 0.48
C TRP A 62 15.78 1.35 1.05
N ARG A 63 14.98 0.29 1.18
CA ARG A 63 15.48 -1.00 1.66
C ARG A 63 16.50 -1.63 0.71
N ASN A 64 16.33 -1.45 -0.59
CA ASN A 64 17.32 -1.91 -1.58
C ASN A 64 18.63 -1.11 -1.47
N TYR A 65 18.57 0.22 -1.29
CA TYR A 65 19.76 1.05 -1.04
C TYR A 65 20.48 0.66 0.26
N ALA A 66 19.75 0.35 1.33
CA ALA A 66 20.35 -0.10 2.59
C ALA A 66 21.05 -1.47 2.46
N GLY A 67 20.56 -2.35 1.56
CA GLY A 67 21.23 -3.61 1.23
C GLY A 67 22.52 -3.40 0.42
N GLU A 68 22.53 -2.40 -0.46
CA GLU A 68 23.68 -2.02 -1.31
C GLU A 68 24.74 -1.19 -0.57
N ALA A 69 24.37 -0.54 0.55
CA ALA A 69 25.28 0.06 1.52
C ALA A 69 26.13 -0.98 2.28
N THR A 70 25.95 -2.27 2.00
CA THR A 70 26.93 -3.32 2.29
C THR A 70 27.90 -3.47 1.10
N SER A 71 28.53 -2.38 0.69
CA SER A 71 29.71 -2.43 -0.18
C SER A 71 30.95 -2.78 0.68
N PRO A 72 31.90 -3.58 0.17
CA PRO A 72 32.91 -4.30 0.95
C PRO A 72 34.13 -3.44 1.33
N ASP A 73 33.90 -2.25 1.88
CA ASP A 73 34.97 -1.31 2.26
C ASP A 73 35.44 -1.52 3.71
N THR A 74 35.59 -2.77 4.14
CA THR A 74 36.21 -3.12 5.44
C THR A 74 37.33 -4.16 5.31
N GLN A 75 37.85 -4.41 4.10
CA GLN A 75 39.04 -5.26 3.91
C GLN A 75 40.38 -4.51 4.06
N ASN A 76 40.38 -3.27 4.59
CA ASN A 76 41.61 -2.56 4.90
C ASN A 76 41.59 -1.83 6.25
N LEU A 77 41.08 -2.48 7.29
CA LEU A 77 41.49 -2.19 8.66
C LEU A 77 42.38 -3.32 9.14
N LYS A 78 43.66 -3.23 8.74
CA LYS A 78 44.73 -4.02 9.36
C LYS A 78 44.87 -3.53 10.80
N PRO A 79 44.76 -4.40 11.82
CA PRO A 79 45.23 -4.05 13.15
C PRO A 79 46.76 -4.02 13.11
N ASP A 80 47.34 -2.89 13.53
CA ASP A 80 48.74 -2.79 13.94
C ASP A 80 48.93 -3.45 15.32
#